data_AF-A0A0F4GPR1-F1
#
_entry.id   AF-A0A0F4GPR1-F1
#
_cell.length_a   1.000
_cell.length_b   1.000
_cell.length_c   1.000
_cell.angle_alpha   90.00
_cell.angle_beta   90.00
_cell.angle_gamma   90.00
#
_symmetry.space_group_name_H-M   'P 1'
#
loop_
_entity.id
_entity.type
_entity.pdbx_description
1 polymer ?
#
loop_
_entity_poly.entity_id
_entity_poly.type
_entity_poly.pdbx_seq_one_letter_code
_entity_poly.pdbx_strand_id
1 'polypeptide(L)'
;MRPSIILRGGGGKVPYPKHVWSPAGGWYSQPANWKTNTWIMGGVVTGIAAMAWTLSAQREFRNEMPRPDRFFPSRYWSKQIIEYEREQKGKGGS
;
A
#
# COMPACT_ATOMS: atom_id res chain seq x y z
N MET A 1 -44.22 16.74 -18.16
CA MET A 1 -42.87 16.60 -17.56
C MET A 1 -42.14 15.49 -18.28
N ARG A 2 -41.03 15.77 -18.98
CA ARG A 2 -40.18 14.75 -19.62
C ARG A 2 -39.02 14.43 -18.66
N PRO A 3 -38.78 13.16 -18.30
CA PRO A 3 -37.78 12.82 -17.30
C PRO A 3 -36.36 13.20 -17.78
N SER A 4 -35.55 13.53 -16.79
CA SER A 4 -34.22 14.12 -16.85
C SER A 4 -33.26 13.50 -17.87
N ILE A 5 -32.68 14.35 -18.71
CA ILE A 5 -31.41 14.09 -19.39
C ILE A 5 -30.34 14.03 -18.30
N ILE A 6 -30.01 12.82 -17.83
CA ILE A 6 -28.71 12.59 -17.19
C ILE A 6 -27.71 12.51 -18.34
N LEU A 7 -27.03 13.62 -18.60
CA LEU A 7 -25.89 13.70 -19.52
C LEU A 7 -24.72 12.89 -18.93
N ARG A 8 -24.76 11.56 -19.04
CA ARG A 8 -23.61 10.71 -18.71
C ARG A 8 -22.57 10.89 -19.82
N GLY A 9 -21.63 11.80 -19.59
CA GLY A 9 -20.49 12.10 -20.46
C GLY A 9 -19.52 10.93 -20.60
N GLY A 10 -19.86 9.98 -21.45
CA GLY A 10 -18.90 9.14 -22.15
C GLY A 10 -19.13 9.37 -23.63
N GLY A 11 -18.33 10.22 -24.26
CA GLY A 11 -18.44 10.50 -25.71
C GLY A 11 -18.55 9.20 -26.52
N GLY A 12 -19.17 9.28 -27.70
CA GLY A 12 -19.48 8.11 -28.52
C GLY A 12 -18.29 7.16 -28.67
N LYS A 13 -18.49 5.87 -28.34
CA LYS A 13 -17.45 4.84 -28.45
C LYS A 13 -17.21 4.52 -29.93
N VAL A 14 -15.98 4.67 -30.39
CA VAL A 14 -15.57 4.23 -31.74
C VAL A 14 -15.67 2.70 -31.82
N PRO A 15 -16.15 2.10 -32.93
CA PRO A 15 -16.14 0.65 -33.12
C PRO A 15 -14.73 0.06 -32.98
N TYR A 16 -14.62 -1.11 -32.35
CA TYR A 16 -13.35 -1.80 -32.10
C TYR A 16 -13.55 -3.32 -32.17
N PRO A 17 -12.51 -4.10 -32.52
CA PRO A 17 -12.61 -5.55 -32.59
C PRO A 17 -12.80 -6.16 -31.20
N LYS A 18 -13.86 -6.96 -31.03
CA LYS A 18 -14.22 -7.57 -29.72
C LYS A 18 -13.44 -8.84 -29.38
N HIS A 19 -12.84 -9.47 -30.38
CA HIS A 19 -12.10 -10.73 -30.24
C HIS A 19 -10.62 -10.52 -29.90
N VAL A 20 -10.12 -9.28 -29.93
CA VAL A 20 -8.73 -8.97 -29.59
C VAL A 20 -8.59 -8.89 -28.08
N TRP A 21 -7.63 -9.63 -27.54
CA TRP A 21 -7.29 -9.64 -26.12
C TRP A 21 -5.88 -9.11 -25.89
N SER A 22 -5.70 -8.37 -24.80
CA SER A 22 -4.40 -7.92 -24.30
C SER A 22 -4.42 -7.98 -22.77
N PRO A 23 -3.26 -8.25 -22.13
CA PRO A 23 -3.16 -8.36 -20.68
C PRO A 23 -3.52 -7.07 -19.94
N ALA A 24 -3.31 -5.90 -20.57
CA ALA A 24 -3.66 -4.60 -19.97
C ALA A 24 -5.14 -4.21 -20.17
N GLY A 25 -5.90 -5.01 -20.92
CA GLY A 25 -7.25 -4.69 -21.39
C GLY A 25 -7.28 -4.28 -22.87
N GLY A 26 -8.27 -3.50 -23.25
CA GLY A 26 -8.48 -3.03 -24.62
C GLY A 26 -9.29 -1.75 -24.66
N TRP A 27 -10.05 -1.53 -25.73
CA TRP A 27 -10.84 -0.32 -25.88
C TRP A 27 -11.98 -0.24 -24.85
N TYR A 28 -11.97 0.84 -24.05
CA TYR A 28 -13.00 1.17 -23.06
C TYR A 28 -13.30 0.03 -22.08
N SER A 29 -12.28 -0.69 -21.63
CA SER A 29 -12.43 -1.80 -20.69
C SER A 29 -13.07 -1.36 -19.38
N GLN A 30 -14.30 -1.84 -19.14
CA GLN A 30 -15.04 -1.62 -17.89
C GLN A 30 -15.68 -2.95 -17.46
N PRO A 31 -14.89 -3.90 -16.92
CA PRO A 31 -15.42 -5.18 -16.49
C PRO A 31 -16.37 -4.98 -15.30
N ALA A 32 -17.43 -5.79 -15.22
CA ALA A 32 -18.41 -5.70 -14.14
C ALA A 32 -17.78 -5.85 -12.74
N ASN A 33 -16.71 -6.66 -12.63
CA ASN A 33 -16.07 -7.03 -11.37
C ASN A 33 -14.84 -6.15 -11.02
N TRP A 34 -14.68 -4.98 -11.63
CA TRP A 34 -13.49 -4.14 -11.43
C TRP A 34 -13.20 -3.84 -9.95
N LYS A 35 -14.25 -3.64 -9.13
CA LYS A 35 -14.11 -3.35 -7.69
C LYS A 35 -13.47 -4.51 -6.95
N THR A 36 -14.03 -5.70 -7.10
CA THR A 36 -13.53 -6.92 -6.44
C THR A 36 -12.09 -7.22 -6.87
N ASN A 37 -11.80 -7.13 -8.17
CA ASN A 37 -10.44 -7.36 -8.68
C ASN A 37 -9.44 -6.35 -8.10
N THR A 38 -9.84 -5.08 -7.96
CA THR A 38 -9.01 -4.04 -7.35
C THR A 38 -8.75 -4.33 -5.87
N TRP A 39 -9.77 -4.75 -5.12
CA TRP A 39 -9.61 -5.13 -3.71
C TRP A 39 -8.69 -6.33 -3.52
N ILE A 40 -8.81 -7.35 -4.38
CA ILE A 40 -7.92 -8.51 -4.35
C ILE A 40 -6.47 -8.07 -4.59
N MET A 41 -6.22 -7.33 -5.68
CA MET A 41 -4.87 -6.87 -6.01
C MET A 41 -4.31 -5.93 -4.93
N GLY A 42 -5.13 -5.03 -4.41
CA GLY A 42 -4.76 -4.14 -3.30
C GLY A 42 -4.39 -4.93 -2.04
N GLY A 43 -5.14 -5.99 -1.70
CA GLY A 43 -4.83 -6.89 -0.60
C GLY A 43 -3.49 -7.62 -0.81
N VAL A 44 -3.23 -8.13 -2.00
CA VAL A 44 -1.96 -8.80 -2.35
C VAL A 44 -0.77 -7.84 -2.20
N VAL A 45 -0.86 -6.64 -2.79
CA VAL A 45 0.21 -5.63 -2.71
C VAL A 45 0.47 -5.22 -1.27
N THR A 46 -0.60 -4.98 -0.50
CA THR A 46 -0.49 -4.61 0.92
C THR A 46 0.14 -5.73 1.74
N GLY A 47 -0.25 -6.99 1.49
CA GLY A 47 0.34 -8.15 2.17
C GLY A 47 1.83 -8.28 1.90
N ILE A 48 2.26 -8.15 0.64
CA ILE A 48 3.68 -8.18 0.27
C ILE A 48 4.44 -7.02 0.94
N ALA A 49 3.91 -5.80 0.89
CA ALA A 49 4.52 -4.64 1.52
C ALA A 49 4.68 -4.82 3.04
N ALA A 50 3.67 -5.35 3.72
CA ALA A 50 3.72 -5.61 5.17
C ALA A 50 4.76 -6.68 5.54
N MET A 51 4.89 -7.75 4.74
CA MET A 51 5.91 -8.78 4.95
C MET A 51 7.31 -8.20 4.74
N ALA A 52 7.53 -7.48 3.64
CA ALA A 52 8.80 -6.84 3.35
C ALA A 52 9.19 -5.81 4.42
N TRP A 53 8.23 -5.01 4.90
CA TRP A 53 8.45 -4.06 5.98
C TRP A 53 8.83 -4.75 7.29
N THR A 54 8.09 -5.79 7.70
CA THR A 54 8.40 -6.56 8.92
C THR A 54 9.80 -7.16 8.85
N LEU A 55 10.14 -7.74 7.71
CA LEU A 55 11.45 -8.34 7.47
C LEU A 55 12.57 -7.29 7.52
N SER A 56 12.35 -6.13 6.90
CA SER A 56 13.28 -5.00 6.94
C SER A 56 13.47 -4.51 8.37
N ALA A 57 12.39 -4.32 9.13
CA ALA A 57 12.44 -3.82 10.51
C ALA A 57 13.16 -4.79 11.47
N GLN A 58 13.06 -6.11 11.23
CA GLN A 58 13.77 -7.12 11.99
C GLN A 58 15.26 -7.22 11.64
N ARG A 59 15.62 -6.93 10.39
CA ARG A 59 17.01 -6.98 9.89
C ARG A 59 17.74 -5.64 9.98
N GLU A 60 17.03 -4.58 10.33
CA GLU A 60 17.62 -3.26 10.45
C GLU A 60 18.68 -3.26 11.55
N PHE A 61 19.90 -2.90 11.15
CA PHE A 61 21.04 -2.73 12.04
C PHE A 61 21.61 -1.32 11.86
N ARG A 62 21.93 -0.69 12.98
CA ARG A 62 22.51 0.64 13.10
C ARG A 62 23.74 0.58 13.99
N ASN A 63 24.80 1.22 13.52
CA ASN A 63 26.06 1.33 14.27
C ASN A 63 25.93 2.32 15.43
N GLU A 64 25.21 3.42 15.22
CA GLU A 64 24.96 4.43 16.24
C GLU A 64 23.50 4.39 16.67
N MET A 65 23.29 4.32 17.99
CA MET A 65 21.95 4.36 18.55
C MET A 65 21.40 5.79 18.53
N PRO A 66 20.12 5.94 18.19
CA PRO A 66 19.53 7.26 18.05
C PRO A 66 19.44 7.99 19.40
N ARG A 67 19.68 9.30 19.37
CA ARG A 67 19.57 10.13 20.56
C ARG A 67 18.10 10.29 21.01
N PRO A 68 17.81 10.38 22.32
CA PRO A 68 16.44 10.48 22.83
C PRO A 68 15.68 11.71 22.33
N ASP A 69 16.38 12.83 22.12
CA ASP A 69 15.85 14.14 21.73
C ASP A 69 15.38 14.22 20.27
N ARG A 70 15.67 13.21 19.45
CA ARG A 70 15.36 13.22 18.02
C ARG A 70 14.21 12.29 17.67
N PHE A 71 13.29 12.79 16.86
CA PHE A 71 12.21 11.99 16.28
C PHE A 71 12.68 11.27 15.02
N PHE A 72 12.35 9.99 14.92
CA PHE A 72 12.44 9.21 13.70
C PHE A 72 11.41 8.07 13.77
N PRO A 73 10.73 7.77 12.66
CA PRO A 73 9.54 6.92 12.69
C PRO A 73 9.90 5.45 12.96
N SER A 74 11.03 4.98 12.43
CA SER A 74 11.62 3.65 12.72
C SER A 74 11.80 3.28 14.20
N ARG A 75 11.81 4.26 15.12
CA ARG A 75 11.85 4.02 16.58
C ARG A 75 10.79 3.02 17.04
N TYR A 76 9.61 3.05 16.41
CA TYR A 76 8.46 2.27 16.85
C TYR A 76 8.42 0.84 16.33
N TRP A 77 9.25 0.46 15.35
CA TRP A 77 9.19 -0.87 14.74
C TRP A 77 10.54 -1.55 14.56
N SER A 78 11.65 -0.82 14.56
CA SER A 78 12.97 -1.41 14.36
C SER A 78 13.40 -2.15 15.62
N LYS A 79 13.64 -3.46 15.47
CA LYS A 79 13.92 -4.37 16.59
C LYS A 79 15.07 -3.88 17.48
N GLN A 80 16.19 -3.52 16.86
CA GLN A 80 17.41 -3.11 17.56
C GLN A 80 17.20 -1.87 18.45
N ILE A 81 16.37 -0.92 18.00
CA ILE A 81 16.12 0.34 18.73
C ILE A 81 15.21 0.08 19.92
N ILE A 82 14.14 -0.70 19.72
CA ILE A 82 13.20 -1.08 20.78
C ILE A 82 13.94 -1.83 21.90
N GLU A 83 14.81 -2.77 21.54
CA GLU A 83 15.62 -3.53 22.51
C GLU A 83 16.58 -2.61 23.27
N TYR A 84 17.31 -1.75 22.57
CA TYR A 84 18.21 -0.77 23.18
C TYR A 84 17.50 0.18 24.15
N GLU A 85 16.37 0.77 23.76
CA GLU A 85 15.61 1.70 24.61
C GLU A 85 15.01 1.01 25.84
N ARG A 86 14.61 -0.27 25.71
CA ARG A 86 14.13 -1.08 26.83
C ARG A 86 15.23 -1.33 27.86
N GLU A 87 16.46 -1.62 27.42
CA GLU A 87 17.61 -1.81 28.30
C GLU A 87 17.99 -0.53 29.05
N GLN A 88 18.00 0.62 28.36
CA GLN A 88 18.30 1.91 29.00
C GLN A 88 17.29 2.26 30.09
N LYS A 89 16.00 2.01 29.84
CA LYS A 89 14.94 2.21 30.84
C LYS A 89 15.12 1.32 32.07
N GLY A 90 15.60 0.09 31.90
CA GLY A 90 15.88 -0.82 33.02
C GLY A 90 17.07 -0.37 33.87
N LYS A 91 18.11 0.20 33.25
CA LYS A 91 19.32 0.69 33.95
C LYS A 91 19.12 2.01 34.70
N GLY A 92 18.31 2.92 34.17
CA GLY A 92 18.03 4.22 34.79
C GLY A 92 16.97 4.22 35.89
N GLY A 93 16.41 3.04 36.22
CA GLY A 93 15.37 2.86 37.24
C GLY A 93 15.86 2.20 38.54
N SER A 94 17.17 2.13 38.78
CA SER A 94 17.79 1.69 40.04
C SER A 94 18.38 2.87 40.80
#